data_AF-A0A8B6DGE5-F1
#
_entry.id   AF-A0A8B6DGE5-F1
#
_cell.length_a   1.000
_cell.length_b   1.000
_cell.length_c   1.000
_cell.angle_alpha   90.00
_cell.angle_beta   90.00
_cell.angle_gamma   90.00
#
_symmetry.space_group_name_H-M   'P 1'
#
loop_
_entity.id
_entity.type
_entity.pdbx_description
1 polymer ?
#
loop_
_entity_poly.entity_id
_entity_poly.type
_entity_poly.pdbx_seq_one_letter_code
_entity_poly.pdbx_strand_id
1 'polypeptide(L)'
;MIRHLLSLLVGIDLILTVICQSRSFFDMNCPQNKAANLRKCDVFVDTQLDFTDFKQWTSELERAVKISLDVTCSSKGVFFLPWPMKARGLTKLHVKGCILDGFLSESFTPTNLKDELQELSLDNCVITANMKQAIRLLSTPLTQEIDCGQQTLHRSVWRNITYTQMSTNKKDDFETEKLVWNFSFDELLNRLGHRGYRCKYLHLTYLDKSISKSRSKHHFHLMTAYSDFPKLHTFLFPDNGYSTVPQELTDWRKYFPQLKLLDLSDNFITKFNFLGAPSTKKISKSEPLVVDLSRNSVTEIPVDMQDYFTGSVPIIVDLTGNPLRCDCNFLRYKHYVMKVLKRFKQYENLSWITCYSAIMHQKIQLANYRNNNCFKTY
;
A
#
# COMPACT_ATOMS: atom_id res chain seq x y z
N MET A 1 12.47 15.02 55.62
CA MET A 1 13.36 14.05 54.95
C MET A 1 12.73 12.66 54.82
N ILE A 2 12.22 12.05 55.90
CA ILE A 2 11.63 10.69 55.87
C ILE A 2 10.37 10.55 54.98
N ARG A 3 9.51 11.59 54.90
CA ARG A 3 8.34 11.58 54.00
C ARG A 3 8.68 11.56 52.50
N HIS A 4 9.84 12.09 52.08
CA HIS A 4 10.26 12.03 50.68
C HIS A 4 10.84 10.68 50.28
N LEU A 5 11.44 9.94 51.22
CA LEU A 5 11.92 8.58 51.00
C LEU A 5 10.77 7.56 50.85
N LEU A 6 9.69 7.74 51.61
CA LEU A 6 8.49 6.88 51.50
C LEU A 6 7.74 7.07 50.16
N SER A 7 7.66 8.30 49.63
CA SER A 7 7.08 8.54 48.30
C SER A 7 7.93 7.96 47.16
N LEU A 8 9.26 7.88 47.34
CA LEU A 8 10.17 7.25 46.39
C LEU A 8 10.02 5.71 46.39
N LEU A 9 9.85 5.09 47.57
CA LEU A 9 9.66 3.65 47.69
C LEU A 9 8.34 3.16 47.08
N VAL A 10 7.23 3.88 47.31
CA VAL A 10 5.93 3.54 46.70
C VAL A 10 5.96 3.69 45.17
N GLY A 11 6.73 4.65 44.64
CA GLY A 11 6.94 4.80 43.21
C GLY A 11 7.74 3.64 42.59
N ILE A 12 8.72 3.09 43.31
CA ILE A 12 9.55 1.97 42.83
C ILE A 12 8.75 0.67 42.74
N ASP A 13 7.90 0.36 43.73
CA ASP A 13 7.07 -0.86 43.71
C ASP A 13 6.05 -0.84 42.58
N LEU A 14 5.48 0.32 42.25
CA LEU A 14 4.53 0.45 41.14
C LEU A 14 5.22 0.18 39.79
N ILE A 15 6.43 0.71 39.60
CA ILE A 15 7.22 0.54 38.36
C ILE A 15 7.63 -0.92 38.18
N LEU A 16 8.07 -1.59 39.24
CA LEU A 16 8.46 -3.01 39.20
C LEU A 16 7.27 -3.91 38.87
N THR A 17 6.07 -3.61 39.38
CA THR A 17 4.87 -4.40 39.13
C THR A 17 4.45 -4.35 37.66
N VAL A 18 4.52 -3.18 37.02
CA VAL A 18 4.18 -3.00 35.61
C VAL A 18 5.18 -3.74 34.70
N ILE A 19 6.48 -3.67 34.99
CA ILE A 19 7.53 -4.36 34.20
C ILE A 19 7.40 -5.89 34.29
N CYS A 20 7.09 -6.44 35.47
CA CYS A 20 6.89 -7.88 35.61
C CYS A 20 5.64 -8.39 34.86
N GLN A 21 4.57 -7.59 34.80
CA GLN A 21 3.34 -7.97 34.11
C GLN A 21 3.53 -8.02 32.58
N SER A 22 4.20 -7.04 31.97
CA SER A 22 4.41 -7.01 30.52
C SER A 22 5.30 -8.15 30.02
N ARG A 23 6.34 -8.51 30.78
CA ARG A 23 7.20 -9.67 30.46
C ARG A 23 6.42 -10.98 30.48
N SER A 24 5.60 -11.17 31.51
CA SER A 24 4.75 -12.36 31.60
C SER A 24 3.79 -12.47 30.40
N PHE A 25 3.27 -11.34 29.92
CA PHE A 25 2.33 -11.31 28.81
C PHE A 25 2.96 -11.80 27.50
N PHE A 26 4.08 -11.22 27.07
CA PHE A 26 4.70 -11.63 25.80
C PHE A 26 5.36 -13.01 25.89
N ASP A 27 5.88 -13.42 27.06
CA ASP A 27 6.42 -14.77 27.20
C ASP A 27 5.33 -15.85 27.05
N MET A 28 4.10 -15.57 27.49
CA MET A 28 2.94 -16.46 27.29
C MET A 28 2.44 -16.46 25.84
N ASN A 29 2.38 -15.29 25.20
CA ASN A 29 1.80 -15.15 23.86
C ASN A 29 2.80 -15.36 22.71
N CYS A 30 4.11 -15.43 22.99
CA CYS A 30 5.18 -15.56 22.00
C CYS A 30 6.04 -16.83 22.18
N PRO A 31 5.48 -18.03 21.98
CA PRO A 31 6.22 -19.27 22.09
C PRO A 31 7.45 -19.31 21.16
N GLN A 32 8.56 -19.84 21.68
CA GLN A 32 9.81 -19.98 20.94
C GLN A 32 9.88 -21.31 20.19
N ASN A 33 10.01 -21.23 18.86
CA ASN A 33 10.45 -22.35 18.04
C ASN A 33 11.98 -22.36 17.99
N LYS A 34 12.59 -23.21 18.84
CA LYS A 34 14.06 -23.33 18.95
C LYS A 34 14.71 -23.80 17.64
N ALA A 35 14.06 -24.68 16.87
CA ALA A 35 14.61 -25.21 15.63
C ALA A 35 14.72 -24.13 14.53
N ALA A 36 13.74 -23.23 14.46
CA ALA A 36 13.71 -22.15 13.46
C ALA A 36 14.36 -20.84 13.96
N ASN A 37 14.80 -20.79 15.22
CA ASN A 37 15.22 -19.55 15.89
C ASN A 37 14.18 -18.40 15.70
N LEU A 38 12.90 -18.74 15.90
CA LEU A 38 11.75 -17.88 15.63
C LEU A 38 10.81 -17.88 16.83
N ARG A 39 10.36 -16.69 17.26
CA ARG A 39 9.21 -16.52 18.14
C ARG A 39 8.01 -16.05 17.32
N LYS A 40 6.89 -16.75 17.46
CA LYS A 40 5.62 -16.35 16.85
C LYS A 40 4.71 -15.87 17.95
N CYS A 41 4.33 -14.61 17.89
CA CYS A 41 3.41 -13.97 18.82
C CYS A 41 2.03 -13.87 18.17
N ASP A 42 1.01 -14.38 18.84
CA ASP A 42 -0.39 -14.18 18.45
C ASP A 42 -1.10 -13.51 19.62
N VAL A 43 -1.49 -12.25 19.43
CA VAL A 43 -1.99 -11.39 20.49
C VAL A 43 -3.39 -10.89 20.15
N PHE A 44 -4.34 -11.21 21.03
CA PHE A 44 -5.69 -10.64 20.98
C PHE A 44 -5.79 -9.44 21.94
N VAL A 45 -6.25 -8.29 21.42
CA VAL A 45 -6.34 -7.04 22.18
C VAL A 45 -7.81 -6.68 22.36
N ASP A 46 -8.30 -6.81 23.59
CA ASP A 46 -9.66 -6.42 23.95
C ASP A 46 -9.80 -4.92 24.18
N THR A 47 -8.81 -4.32 24.84
CA THR A 47 -8.80 -2.97 25.38
C THR A 47 -7.62 -2.18 24.82
N GLN A 48 -6.40 -2.44 25.30
CA GLN A 48 -5.20 -1.71 24.89
C GLN A 48 -3.98 -2.63 24.87
N LEU A 49 -3.13 -2.44 23.87
CA LEU A 49 -1.77 -2.97 23.80
C LEU A 49 -0.81 -1.83 23.48
N ASP A 50 0.34 -1.79 24.14
CA ASP A 50 1.39 -0.82 23.87
C ASP A 50 2.58 -1.47 23.18
N PHE A 51 2.94 -1.00 21.98
CA PHE A 51 4.09 -1.51 21.26
C PHE A 51 5.43 -1.14 21.94
N THR A 52 5.46 -0.15 22.84
CA THR A 52 6.65 0.17 23.63
C THR A 52 7.01 -0.94 24.62
N ASP A 53 6.00 -1.57 25.23
CA ASP A 53 6.20 -2.76 26.07
C ASP A 53 6.79 -3.92 25.25
N PHE A 54 6.29 -4.11 24.03
CA PHE A 54 6.85 -5.09 23.10
C PHE A 54 8.31 -4.77 22.76
N LYS A 55 8.64 -3.51 22.44
CA LYS A 55 10.02 -3.08 22.20
C LYS A 55 10.93 -3.38 23.39
N GLN A 56 10.49 -3.07 24.61
CA GLN A 56 11.23 -3.37 25.83
C GLN A 56 11.45 -4.89 25.98
N TRP A 57 10.41 -5.70 25.87
CA TRP A 57 10.52 -7.16 25.94
C TRP A 57 11.50 -7.71 24.90
N THR A 58 11.42 -7.28 23.64
CA THR A 58 12.36 -7.74 22.60
C THR A 58 13.82 -7.36 22.89
N SER A 59 14.05 -6.25 23.60
CA SER A 59 15.40 -5.80 23.95
C SER A 59 16.07 -6.71 24.97
N GLU A 60 15.28 -7.34 25.86
CA GLU A 60 15.72 -8.24 26.93
C GLU A 60 15.98 -9.68 26.44
N LEU A 61 15.54 -10.03 25.24
CA LEU A 61 15.74 -11.38 24.69
C LEU A 61 17.23 -11.66 24.43
N GLU A 62 17.67 -12.86 24.82
CA GLU A 62 19.00 -13.36 24.53
C GLU A 62 19.18 -13.64 23.03
N ARG A 63 20.26 -13.10 22.43
CA ARG A 63 20.68 -13.28 21.02
C ARG A 63 19.64 -12.88 19.95
N ALA A 64 20.05 -12.99 18.69
CA ALA A 64 19.30 -12.61 17.50
C ALA A 64 18.18 -13.63 17.19
N VAL A 65 17.05 -13.55 17.89
CA VAL A 65 15.84 -14.33 17.60
C VAL A 65 14.96 -13.56 16.62
N LYS A 66 14.45 -14.23 15.59
CA LYS A 66 13.46 -13.62 14.69
C LYS A 66 12.08 -13.62 15.35
N ILE A 67 11.29 -12.59 15.11
CA ILE A 67 9.97 -12.42 15.74
C ILE A 67 8.94 -12.12 14.65
N SER A 68 7.81 -12.80 14.75
CA SER A 68 6.58 -12.53 14.00
C SER A 68 5.52 -12.10 15.00
N LEU A 69 4.96 -10.91 14.84
CA LEU A 69 3.91 -10.39 15.72
C LEU A 69 2.61 -10.26 14.93
N ASP A 70 1.63 -11.07 15.29
CA ASP A 70 0.27 -11.03 14.78
C ASP A 70 -0.65 -10.47 15.87
N VAL A 71 -1.31 -9.32 15.60
CA VAL A 71 -2.19 -8.60 16.52
C VAL A 71 -3.58 -8.52 15.94
N THR A 72 -4.57 -9.02 16.68
CA THR A 72 -5.99 -8.88 16.33
C THR A 72 -6.72 -8.14 17.43
N CYS A 73 -7.42 -7.07 17.09
CA CYS A 73 -8.19 -6.31 18.07
C CYS A 73 -9.67 -6.70 18.08
N SER A 74 -10.30 -6.54 19.23
CA SER A 74 -11.75 -6.38 19.32
C SER A 74 -12.19 -5.10 18.58
N SER A 75 -13.49 -4.92 18.35
CA SER A 75 -14.02 -3.70 17.69
C SER A 75 -13.62 -2.36 18.34
N LYS A 76 -13.16 -2.37 19.59
CA LYS A 76 -12.69 -1.18 20.33
C LYS A 76 -11.24 -1.31 20.79
N GLY A 77 -10.54 -2.38 20.42
CA GLY A 77 -9.17 -2.60 20.84
C GLY A 77 -8.23 -1.56 20.25
N VAL A 78 -7.44 -0.93 21.11
CA VAL A 78 -6.45 0.08 20.76
C VAL A 78 -5.08 -0.54 20.77
N PHE A 79 -4.32 -0.36 19.69
CA PHE A 79 -2.91 -0.73 19.63
C PHE A 79 -2.09 0.55 19.44
N PHE A 80 -1.36 0.94 20.48
CA PHE A 80 -0.42 2.05 20.37
C PHE A 80 0.79 1.58 19.54
N LEU A 81 0.84 2.02 18.29
CA LEU A 81 1.79 1.54 17.28
C LEU A 81 2.50 2.72 16.61
N PRO A 82 3.61 3.21 17.19
CA PRO A 82 4.32 4.36 16.66
C PRO A 82 5.14 4.02 15.41
N TRP A 83 5.07 4.88 14.40
CA TRP A 83 5.95 4.85 13.23
C TRP A 83 7.38 5.27 13.64
N PRO A 84 8.44 4.53 13.24
CA PRO A 84 8.47 3.53 12.18
C PRO A 84 8.16 2.07 12.56
N MET A 85 7.77 1.74 13.80
CA MET A 85 7.44 0.37 14.26
C MET A 85 8.67 -0.57 14.34
N LYS A 86 9.81 -0.03 14.79
CA LYS A 86 11.06 -0.81 14.94
C LYS A 86 11.12 -1.50 16.30
N ALA A 87 11.47 -2.78 16.31
CA ALA A 87 11.74 -3.59 17.49
C ALA A 87 12.82 -4.62 17.15
N ARG A 88 13.60 -5.05 18.15
CA ARG A 88 14.73 -5.97 17.93
C ARG A 88 14.21 -7.34 17.48
N GLY A 89 14.72 -7.85 16.35
CA GLY A 89 14.34 -9.15 15.81
C GLY A 89 12.98 -9.18 15.13
N LEU A 90 12.23 -8.07 15.08
CA LEU A 90 10.90 -8.03 14.46
C LEU A 90 11.02 -8.12 12.95
N THR A 91 10.62 -9.26 12.39
CA THR A 91 10.67 -9.55 10.95
C THR A 91 9.30 -9.50 10.29
N LYS A 92 8.22 -9.72 11.05
CA LYS A 92 6.84 -9.65 10.56
C LYS A 92 5.94 -8.95 11.56
N LEU A 93 5.09 -8.06 11.07
CA LEU A 93 4.07 -7.37 11.85
C LEU A 93 2.76 -7.40 11.09
N HIS A 94 1.77 -8.11 11.61
CA HIS A 94 0.42 -8.14 11.08
C HIS A 94 -0.54 -7.61 12.13
N VAL A 95 -1.38 -6.65 11.73
CA VAL A 95 -2.34 -5.99 12.61
C VAL A 95 -3.69 -5.97 11.92
N LYS A 96 -4.73 -6.44 12.62
CA LYS A 96 -6.08 -6.56 12.06
C LYS A 96 -7.14 -5.99 12.98
N GLY A 97 -8.00 -5.14 12.42
CA GLY A 97 -9.20 -4.64 13.11
C GLY A 97 -8.92 -3.68 14.26
N CYS A 98 -7.74 -3.07 14.32
CA CYS A 98 -7.30 -2.26 15.44
C CYS A 98 -7.49 -0.75 15.19
N ILE A 99 -7.72 -0.02 16.28
CA ILE A 99 -7.49 1.43 16.33
C ILE A 99 -6.01 1.63 16.61
N LEU A 100 -5.28 2.19 15.64
CA LEU A 100 -3.84 2.43 15.74
C LEU A 100 -3.59 3.81 16.31
N ASP A 101 -3.25 3.83 17.60
CA ASP A 101 -2.92 5.06 18.32
C ASP A 101 -1.43 5.37 18.27
N GLY A 102 -1.09 6.65 18.48
CA GLY A 102 0.29 7.09 18.61
C GLY A 102 1.10 6.96 17.33
N PHE A 103 0.46 6.83 16.16
CA PHE A 103 1.13 6.49 14.91
C PHE A 103 2.26 7.47 14.55
N LEU A 104 2.11 8.75 14.89
CA LEU A 104 3.12 9.80 14.64
C LEU A 104 3.89 10.22 15.91
N SER A 105 3.71 9.50 17.02
CA SER A 105 4.23 9.91 18.34
C SER A 105 5.75 9.83 18.45
N GLU A 106 6.39 8.90 17.73
CA GLU A 106 7.85 8.72 17.73
C GLU A 106 8.53 9.29 16.47
N SER A 107 7.81 10.06 15.65
CA SER A 107 8.39 10.63 14.42
C SER A 107 9.49 11.68 14.64
N PHE A 108 9.83 12.00 15.90
CA PHE A 108 10.97 12.85 16.26
C PHE A 108 11.87 12.21 17.31
N THR A 109 11.65 10.93 17.62
CA THR A 109 12.42 10.19 18.62
C THR A 109 13.50 9.40 17.88
N PRO A 110 14.79 9.75 18.04
CA PRO A 110 15.86 8.97 17.42
C PRO A 110 15.84 7.55 17.99
N THR A 111 16.08 6.57 17.13
CA THR A 111 16.18 5.16 17.52
C THR A 111 17.45 4.55 16.99
N ASN A 112 18.11 3.74 17.81
CA ASN A 112 19.28 2.96 17.40
C ASN A 112 18.88 1.56 16.92
N LEU A 113 17.58 1.27 16.86
CA LEU A 113 17.07 -0.02 16.42
C LEU A 113 17.23 -0.16 14.90
N LYS A 114 17.77 -1.30 14.48
CA LYS A 114 17.87 -1.62 13.06
C LYS A 114 16.49 -1.84 12.46
N ASP A 115 16.35 -1.48 11.19
CA ASP A 115 15.23 -1.89 10.36
C ASP A 115 15.45 -3.37 9.98
N GLU A 116 14.57 -4.24 10.47
CA GLU A 116 14.59 -5.68 10.24
C GLU A 116 13.23 -6.20 9.72
N LEU A 117 12.24 -5.32 9.56
CA LEU A 117 10.87 -5.68 9.23
C LEU A 117 10.73 -6.03 7.75
N GLN A 118 10.45 -7.29 7.46
CA GLN A 118 10.34 -7.82 6.10
C GLN A 118 8.89 -7.90 5.62
N GLU A 119 7.94 -8.12 6.51
CA GLU A 119 6.51 -8.18 6.17
C GLU A 119 5.71 -7.28 7.10
N LEU A 120 4.97 -6.34 6.50
CA LEU A 120 4.02 -5.49 7.20
C LEU A 120 2.63 -5.69 6.61
N SER A 121 1.64 -5.92 7.48
CA SER A 121 0.24 -5.98 7.09
C SER A 121 -0.63 -5.23 8.09
N LEU A 122 -1.32 -4.19 7.64
CA LEU A 122 -2.38 -3.51 8.38
C LEU A 122 -3.69 -3.75 7.61
N ASP A 123 -4.67 -4.39 8.24
CA ASP A 123 -5.93 -4.79 7.60
C ASP A 123 -7.14 -4.36 8.43
N ASN A 124 -8.03 -3.57 7.85
CA ASN A 124 -9.21 -2.98 8.51
C ASN A 124 -8.84 -2.18 9.77
N CYS A 125 -7.77 -1.39 9.70
CA CYS A 125 -7.32 -0.57 10.82
C CYS A 125 -7.77 0.89 10.67
N VAL A 126 -7.98 1.54 11.82
CA VAL A 126 -8.27 2.97 11.91
C VAL A 126 -7.04 3.67 12.49
N ILE A 127 -6.36 4.51 11.72
CA ILE A 127 -5.21 5.28 12.20
C ILE A 127 -5.72 6.57 12.83
N THR A 128 -5.42 6.79 14.11
CA THR A 128 -5.68 8.06 14.76
C THR A 128 -4.52 9.02 14.53
N ALA A 129 -4.76 10.07 13.75
CA ALA A 129 -3.75 11.07 13.46
C ALA A 129 -3.94 12.31 14.34
N ASN A 130 -2.88 12.70 15.05
CA ASN A 130 -2.82 14.00 15.70
C ASN A 130 -2.40 15.06 14.68
N MET A 131 -3.30 15.98 14.33
CA MET A 131 -3.05 16.96 13.27
C MET A 131 -1.89 17.92 13.61
N LYS A 132 -1.67 18.24 14.89
CA LYS A 132 -0.50 19.03 15.31
C LYS A 132 0.81 18.30 15.00
N GLN A 133 0.86 16.99 15.24
CA GLN A 133 2.02 16.18 14.88
C GLN A 133 2.19 16.07 13.37
N ALA A 134 1.09 15.92 12.62
CA ALA A 134 1.12 15.91 11.16
C ALA A 134 1.68 17.23 10.59
N ILE A 135 1.20 18.39 11.05
CA ILE A 135 1.72 19.70 10.64
C ILE A 135 3.20 19.85 11.00
N ARG A 136 3.60 19.39 12.20
CA ARG A 136 5.01 19.41 12.61
C ARG A 136 5.88 18.57 11.68
N LEU A 137 5.40 17.41 11.24
CA LEU A 137 6.09 16.55 10.27
C LEU A 137 6.26 17.22 8.91
N LEU A 138 5.31 18.06 8.50
CA LEU A 138 5.39 18.80 7.24
C LEU A 138 6.34 20.01 7.31
N SER A 139 6.54 20.57 8.51
CA SER A 139 7.36 21.77 8.73
C SER A 139 8.78 21.48 9.20
N THR A 140 9.05 20.28 9.69
CA THR A 140 10.35 19.90 10.26
C THR A 140 11.10 18.96 9.31
N PRO A 141 12.39 19.21 9.02
CA PRO A 141 13.21 18.25 8.29
C PRO A 141 13.24 16.89 9.00
N LEU A 142 12.84 15.83 8.31
CA LEU A 142 12.87 14.46 8.85
C LEU A 142 14.15 13.77 8.47
N THR A 143 14.66 12.92 9.37
CA THR A 143 15.72 11.98 9.00
C THR A 143 15.16 10.96 8.00
N GLN A 144 16.04 10.43 7.15
CA GLN A 144 15.65 9.40 6.19
C GLN A 144 14.99 8.20 6.87
N GLU A 145 15.50 7.82 8.05
CA GLU A 145 14.97 6.70 8.82
C GLU A 145 13.51 6.90 9.24
N ILE A 146 13.19 8.08 9.77
CA ILE A 146 11.83 8.41 10.19
C ILE A 146 10.91 8.51 8.98
N ASP A 147 11.38 9.16 7.90
CA ASP A 147 10.54 9.39 6.73
C ASP A 147 10.23 8.11 5.95
N CYS A 148 11.28 7.32 5.69
CA CYS A 148 11.16 6.10 4.90
C CYS A 148 10.62 4.93 5.73
N GLY A 149 10.74 4.98 7.05
CA GLY A 149 10.36 3.92 7.97
C GLY A 149 11.07 2.59 7.67
N GLN A 150 10.33 1.63 7.12
CA GLN A 150 10.75 0.23 6.96
C GLN A 150 11.17 -0.04 5.51
N GLN A 151 12.43 0.22 5.19
CA GLN A 151 13.04 0.01 3.88
C GLN A 151 13.43 -1.47 3.62
N THR A 152 13.51 -2.32 4.64
CA THR A 152 13.80 -3.77 4.49
C THR A 152 12.59 -4.61 4.09
N LEU A 153 11.42 -3.99 3.91
CA LEU A 153 10.18 -4.68 3.53
C LEU A 153 10.33 -5.45 2.22
N HIS A 154 9.92 -6.70 2.24
CA HIS A 154 9.64 -7.55 1.08
C HIS A 154 8.17 -7.49 0.66
N ARG A 155 7.28 -7.33 1.65
CA ARG A 155 5.83 -7.31 1.47
C ARG A 155 5.20 -6.23 2.35
N SER A 156 4.35 -5.39 1.76
CA SER A 156 3.62 -4.33 2.49
C SER A 156 2.15 -4.33 2.12
N VAL A 157 1.28 -4.46 3.13
CA VAL A 157 -0.19 -4.47 2.95
C VAL A 157 -0.83 -3.43 3.85
N TRP A 158 -1.67 -2.61 3.23
CA TRP A 158 -2.43 -1.55 3.86
C TRP A 158 -3.84 -1.59 3.27
N ARG A 159 -4.66 -2.49 3.79
CA ARG A 159 -5.98 -2.78 3.26
C ARG A 159 -7.05 -2.16 4.15
N ASN A 160 -8.00 -1.47 3.52
CA ASN A 160 -9.13 -0.85 4.20
C ASN A 160 -8.68 0.01 5.40
N ILE A 161 -7.67 0.85 5.17
CA ILE A 161 -7.14 1.75 6.19
C ILE A 161 -7.94 3.05 6.14
N THR A 162 -8.44 3.45 7.30
CA THR A 162 -9.11 4.74 7.48
C THR A 162 -8.32 5.61 8.43
N TYR A 163 -8.51 6.92 8.33
CA TYR A 163 -7.89 7.89 9.21
C TYR A 163 -8.98 8.63 9.98
N THR A 164 -8.81 8.73 11.29
CA THR A 164 -9.67 9.54 12.14
C THR A 164 -8.83 10.60 12.82
N GLN A 165 -9.33 11.83 12.87
CA GLN A 165 -8.71 12.89 13.64
C GLN A 165 -8.99 12.65 15.11
N MET A 166 -7.96 12.70 15.95
CA MET A 166 -8.18 12.84 17.38
C MET A 166 -8.81 14.21 17.63
N SER A 167 -10.03 14.23 18.19
CA SER A 167 -10.68 15.46 18.61
C SER A 167 -9.75 16.18 19.58
N THR A 168 -9.09 17.24 19.11
CA THR A 168 -8.41 18.14 20.03
C THR A 168 -9.45 19.08 20.63
N ASN A 169 -9.14 19.76 21.72
CA ASN A 169 -10.04 20.78 22.25
C ASN A 169 -10.36 21.79 21.14
N LYS A 170 -11.61 22.26 21.01
CA LYS A 170 -12.05 23.15 19.91
C LYS A 170 -11.11 24.36 19.61
N LYS A 171 -10.36 24.84 20.60
CA LYS A 171 -9.36 25.92 20.43
C LYS A 171 -8.13 25.49 19.62
N ASP A 172 -7.70 24.25 19.77
CA ASP A 172 -6.56 23.68 19.07
C ASP A 172 -6.85 23.41 17.59
N ASP A 173 -8.10 23.06 17.27
CA ASP A 173 -8.53 22.85 15.88
C ASP A 173 -8.41 24.13 15.04
N PHE A 174 -8.71 25.31 15.59
CA PHE A 174 -8.68 26.58 14.86
C PHE A 174 -7.25 27.01 14.44
N GLU A 175 -6.28 26.93 15.34
CA GLU A 175 -4.87 27.27 15.02
C GLU A 175 -4.26 26.25 14.03
N THR A 176 -4.62 24.98 14.19
CA THR A 176 -4.23 23.89 13.31
C THR A 176 -4.80 24.10 11.90
N GLU A 177 -6.07 24.46 11.80
CA GLU A 177 -6.74 24.76 10.54
C GLU A 177 -6.07 25.95 9.83
N LYS A 178 -5.79 27.05 10.55
CA LYS A 178 -5.07 28.21 10.00
C LYS A 178 -3.68 27.85 9.45
N LEU A 179 -2.94 26.98 10.13
CA LEU A 179 -1.64 26.49 9.67
C LEU A 179 -1.75 25.61 8.41
N VAL A 180 -2.77 24.76 8.30
CA VAL A 180 -3.00 23.93 7.11
C VAL A 180 -3.38 24.78 5.90
N TRP A 181 -4.24 25.79 6.09
CA TRP A 181 -4.65 26.70 5.01
C TRP A 181 -3.53 27.64 4.54
N ASN A 182 -2.50 27.88 5.36
CA ASN A 182 -1.37 28.73 4.98
C ASN A 182 -0.41 28.06 3.97
N PHE A 183 -0.45 26.73 3.82
CA PHE A 183 0.37 26.04 2.83
C PHE A 183 -0.45 25.73 1.59
N SER A 184 -0.03 26.24 0.44
CA SER A 184 -0.53 25.70 -0.83
C SER A 184 -0.07 24.24 -0.96
N PHE A 185 -0.89 23.41 -1.61
CA PHE A 185 -0.51 22.02 -1.86
C PHE A 185 0.81 21.92 -2.66
N ASP A 186 1.05 22.89 -3.55
CA ASP A 186 2.30 22.97 -4.31
C ASP A 186 3.50 23.33 -3.43
N GLU A 187 3.33 24.20 -2.43
CA GLU A 187 4.38 24.48 -1.45
C GLU A 187 4.69 23.23 -0.61
N LEU A 188 3.65 22.48 -0.22
CA LEU A 188 3.83 21.20 0.44
C LEU A 188 4.60 20.20 -0.43
N LEU A 189 4.21 20.05 -1.70
CA LEU A 189 4.94 19.23 -2.67
C LEU A 189 6.38 19.67 -2.82
N ASN A 190 6.63 20.98 -2.93
CA ASN A 190 7.98 21.52 -3.03
C ASN A 190 8.79 21.21 -1.78
N ARG A 191 8.25 21.38 -0.57
CA ARG A 191 8.96 21.06 0.68
C ARG A 191 9.30 19.58 0.78
N LEU A 192 8.37 18.71 0.40
CA LEU A 192 8.64 17.28 0.30
C LEU A 192 9.71 17.01 -0.79
N GLY A 193 9.65 17.74 -1.90
CA GLY A 193 10.52 17.71 -3.09
C GLY A 193 12.00 17.90 -2.80
N HIS A 194 12.30 18.78 -1.84
CA HIS A 194 13.67 19.20 -1.50
C HIS A 194 14.31 18.36 -0.39
N ARG A 195 13.76 17.17 -0.07
CA ARG A 195 14.42 16.23 0.82
C ARG A 195 15.72 15.77 0.15
N GLY A 196 16.85 15.93 0.84
CA GLY A 196 18.19 15.54 0.35
C GLY A 196 18.42 14.02 0.22
N TYR A 197 17.36 13.21 0.27
CA TYR A 197 17.41 11.76 0.19
C TYR A 197 16.17 11.20 -0.51
N ARG A 198 16.25 9.93 -0.94
CA ARG A 198 15.15 9.13 -1.47
C ARG A 198 15.04 7.84 -0.67
N CYS A 199 13.81 7.40 -0.40
CA CYS A 199 13.53 6.13 0.24
C CYS A 199 13.75 4.98 -0.77
N LYS A 200 14.62 4.03 -0.44
CA LYS A 200 14.97 2.92 -1.33
C LYS A 200 14.42 1.61 -0.78
N TYR A 201 13.36 1.09 -1.40
CA TYR A 201 12.76 -0.18 -1.02
C TYR A 201 13.32 -1.31 -1.89
N LEU A 202 14.59 -1.63 -1.67
CA LEU A 202 15.37 -2.53 -2.54
C LEU A 202 14.89 -3.99 -2.55
N HIS A 203 14.06 -4.36 -1.57
CA HIS A 203 13.57 -5.72 -1.37
C HIS A 203 12.06 -5.86 -1.59
N LEU A 204 11.33 -4.75 -1.73
CA LEU A 204 9.88 -4.76 -1.80
C LEU A 204 9.43 -5.35 -3.14
N THR A 205 8.73 -6.48 -3.07
CA THR A 205 8.23 -7.22 -4.23
C THR A 205 6.72 -7.20 -4.34
N TYR A 206 6.02 -6.95 -3.23
CA TYR A 206 4.56 -6.94 -3.15
C TYR A 206 4.07 -5.74 -2.34
N LEU A 207 3.16 -4.98 -2.95
CA LEU A 207 2.51 -3.82 -2.34
C LEU A 207 1.00 -3.90 -2.53
N ASP A 208 0.24 -3.89 -1.44
CA ASP A 208 -1.22 -3.86 -1.44
C ASP A 208 -1.70 -2.62 -0.71
N LYS A 209 -2.52 -1.82 -1.40
CA LYS A 209 -3.12 -0.56 -0.92
C LYS A 209 -4.64 -0.54 -1.16
N SER A 210 -5.27 -1.71 -1.20
CA SER A 210 -6.69 -1.90 -1.56
C SER A 210 -7.67 -1.23 -0.58
N ILE A 211 -8.88 -0.92 -1.07
CA ILE A 211 -10.06 -0.52 -0.25
C ILE A 211 -9.81 0.76 0.58
N SER A 212 -8.86 1.60 0.19
CA SER A 212 -8.48 2.79 0.97
C SER A 212 -9.05 4.07 0.35
N LYS A 213 -10.30 4.40 0.69
CA LYS A 213 -11.04 5.53 0.09
C LYS A 213 -10.49 6.92 0.43
N SER A 214 -9.58 7.05 1.40
CA SER A 214 -9.06 8.32 1.91
C SER A 214 -7.78 8.80 1.19
N ARG A 215 -7.53 8.37 -0.06
CA ARG A 215 -6.29 8.70 -0.77
C ARG A 215 -6.44 9.96 -1.63
N SER A 216 -5.44 10.84 -1.55
CA SER A 216 -5.33 12.02 -2.41
C SER A 216 -5.06 11.64 -3.86
N LYS A 217 -5.55 12.44 -4.81
CA LYS A 217 -5.20 12.34 -6.25
C LYS A 217 -3.68 12.38 -6.50
N HIS A 218 -2.92 12.97 -5.57
CA HIS A 218 -1.46 13.09 -5.64
C HIS A 218 -0.70 11.91 -5.02
N HIS A 219 -1.40 10.86 -4.59
CA HIS A 219 -0.79 9.73 -3.89
C HIS A 219 0.39 9.09 -4.64
N PHE A 220 0.21 8.78 -5.93
CA PHE A 220 1.25 8.15 -6.75
C PHE A 220 2.43 9.07 -7.04
N HIS A 221 2.14 10.36 -7.29
CA HIS A 221 3.16 11.38 -7.44
C HIS A 221 4.04 11.47 -6.19
N LEU A 222 3.43 11.62 -5.01
CA LEU A 222 4.15 11.64 -3.74
C LEU A 222 4.95 10.36 -3.52
N MET A 223 4.34 9.20 -3.73
CA MET A 223 4.98 7.91 -3.50
C MET A 223 6.24 7.74 -4.37
N THR A 224 6.18 8.09 -5.65
CA THR A 224 7.29 7.89 -6.60
C THR A 224 8.28 9.05 -6.65
N ALA A 225 7.86 10.26 -6.27
CA ALA A 225 8.75 11.41 -6.13
C ALA A 225 9.80 11.19 -5.04
N TYR A 226 9.45 10.45 -3.97
CA TYR A 226 10.33 10.25 -2.81
C TYR A 226 10.86 8.85 -2.64
N SER A 227 10.31 7.88 -3.38
CA SER A 227 10.67 6.48 -3.19
C SER A 227 11.01 5.76 -4.48
N ASP A 228 11.93 4.81 -4.37
CA ASP A 228 12.34 3.91 -5.44
C ASP A 228 11.86 2.48 -5.13
N PHE A 229 11.25 1.85 -6.13
CA PHE A 229 10.67 0.50 -6.03
C PHE A 229 11.27 -0.46 -7.10
N PRO A 230 12.60 -0.69 -7.08
CA PRO A 230 13.29 -1.35 -8.19
C PRO A 230 12.92 -2.82 -8.38
N LYS A 231 12.34 -3.48 -7.37
CA LYS A 231 11.98 -4.91 -7.39
C LYS A 231 10.49 -5.18 -7.20
N LEU A 232 9.64 -4.16 -7.28
CA LEU A 232 8.21 -4.33 -7.09
C LEU A 232 7.63 -5.13 -8.26
N HIS A 233 7.07 -6.31 -7.96
CA HIS A 233 6.48 -7.21 -8.95
C HIS A 233 4.96 -7.13 -8.97
N THR A 234 4.34 -7.01 -7.78
CA THR A 234 2.89 -6.98 -7.62
C THR A 234 2.48 -5.70 -6.92
N PHE A 235 1.60 -4.94 -7.56
CA PHE A 235 0.97 -3.78 -6.97
C PHE A 235 -0.55 -3.92 -7.05
N LEU A 236 -1.18 -4.11 -5.90
CA LEU A 236 -2.64 -4.16 -5.75
C LEU A 236 -3.18 -2.82 -5.29
N PHE A 237 -4.12 -2.28 -6.06
CA PHE A 237 -4.83 -1.04 -5.79
C PHE A 237 -6.35 -1.09 -6.10
N PRO A 238 -7.07 -2.21 -5.89
CA PRO A 238 -8.50 -2.27 -6.14
C PRO A 238 -9.35 -1.48 -5.14
N ASP A 239 -10.56 -1.08 -5.56
CA ASP A 239 -11.57 -0.40 -4.73
C ASP A 239 -11.03 0.86 -4.00
N ASN A 240 -10.30 1.71 -4.72
CA ASN A 240 -9.80 2.98 -4.19
C ASN A 240 -10.54 4.20 -4.75
N GLY A 241 -11.55 3.99 -5.61
CA GLY A 241 -12.39 5.06 -6.17
C GLY A 241 -11.70 5.93 -7.24
N TYR A 242 -10.64 5.44 -7.89
CA TYR A 242 -9.95 6.22 -8.93
C TYR A 242 -10.75 6.27 -10.22
N SER A 243 -10.87 7.47 -10.81
CA SER A 243 -11.57 7.68 -12.09
C SER A 243 -10.65 7.69 -13.31
N THR A 244 -9.34 7.76 -13.09
CA THR A 244 -8.30 7.82 -14.12
C THR A 244 -7.06 7.07 -13.67
N VAL A 245 -6.32 6.48 -14.62
CA VAL A 245 -5.00 5.90 -14.35
C VAL A 245 -3.99 7.03 -14.08
N PRO A 246 -3.29 7.02 -12.92
CA PRO A 246 -2.20 7.95 -12.62
C PRO A 246 -1.07 7.92 -13.65
N GLN A 247 -0.44 9.07 -13.91
CA GLN A 247 0.65 9.19 -14.89
C GLN A 247 1.84 8.27 -14.57
N GLU A 248 2.14 8.09 -13.28
CA GLU A 248 3.21 7.19 -12.82
C GLU A 248 2.94 5.73 -13.18
N LEU A 249 1.67 5.32 -13.28
CA LEU A 249 1.28 3.99 -13.73
C LEU A 249 1.20 3.90 -15.26
N THR A 250 0.86 5.00 -15.94
CA THR A 250 0.97 5.09 -17.41
C THR A 250 2.42 4.86 -17.88
N ASP A 251 3.40 5.45 -17.18
CA ASP A 251 4.84 5.23 -17.40
C ASP A 251 5.46 4.32 -16.33
N TRP A 252 4.79 3.19 -16.03
CA TRP A 252 5.19 2.30 -14.95
C TRP A 252 6.65 1.83 -15.02
N ARG A 253 7.27 1.72 -16.21
CA ARG A 253 8.66 1.23 -16.33
C ARG A 253 9.67 2.16 -15.66
N LYS A 254 9.38 3.46 -15.68
CA LYS A 254 10.23 4.47 -15.04
C LYS A 254 10.22 4.34 -13.53
N TYR A 255 9.06 3.99 -12.95
CA TYR A 255 8.84 4.02 -11.50
C TYR A 255 8.86 2.63 -10.83
N PHE A 256 8.49 1.59 -11.58
CA PHE A 256 8.32 0.20 -11.15
C PHE A 256 8.88 -0.76 -12.22
N PRO A 257 10.20 -0.75 -12.49
CA PRO A 257 10.81 -1.41 -13.65
C PRO A 257 10.61 -2.93 -13.71
N GLN A 258 10.29 -3.58 -12.59
CA GLN A 258 10.06 -5.02 -12.48
C GLN A 258 8.59 -5.40 -12.29
N LEU A 259 7.65 -4.47 -12.49
CA LEU A 259 6.23 -4.70 -12.29
C LEU A 259 5.69 -5.76 -13.27
N LYS A 260 5.00 -6.76 -12.73
CA LYS A 260 4.41 -7.89 -13.46
C LYS A 260 2.89 -7.93 -13.31
N LEU A 261 2.37 -7.49 -12.17
CA LEU A 261 0.93 -7.38 -11.92
C LEU A 261 0.60 -6.00 -11.35
N LEU A 262 -0.30 -5.31 -12.04
CA LEU A 262 -0.92 -4.08 -11.60
C LEU A 262 -2.44 -4.31 -11.52
N ASP A 263 -2.98 -4.38 -10.32
CA ASP A 263 -4.42 -4.55 -10.10
C ASP A 263 -5.07 -3.20 -9.78
N LEU A 264 -5.93 -2.75 -10.69
CA LEU A 264 -6.73 -1.54 -10.61
C LEU A 264 -8.23 -1.87 -10.69
N SER A 265 -8.62 -3.11 -10.38
CA SER A 265 -10.01 -3.57 -10.45
C SER A 265 -10.92 -2.83 -9.46
N ASP A 266 -12.24 -2.87 -9.69
CA ASP A 266 -13.25 -2.25 -8.80
C ASP A 266 -13.04 -0.75 -8.54
N ASN A 267 -12.50 -0.02 -9.52
CA ASN A 267 -12.40 1.45 -9.46
C ASN A 267 -13.45 2.10 -10.39
N PHE A 268 -13.37 3.41 -10.59
CA PHE A 268 -14.25 4.18 -11.49
C PHE A 268 -13.53 4.60 -12.77
N ILE A 269 -12.49 3.87 -13.19
CA ILE A 269 -11.63 4.28 -14.30
C ILE A 269 -12.46 4.29 -15.59
N THR A 270 -12.50 5.44 -16.26
CA THR A 270 -13.26 5.62 -17.51
C THR A 270 -12.39 5.52 -18.76
N LYS A 271 -11.11 5.89 -18.62
CA LYS A 271 -10.11 5.90 -19.69
C LYS A 271 -8.77 5.45 -19.12
N PHE A 272 -7.99 4.77 -19.94
CA PHE A 272 -6.65 4.34 -19.61
C PHE A 272 -5.73 4.51 -20.81
N ASN A 273 -4.45 4.72 -20.53
CA ASN A 273 -3.39 4.58 -21.49
C ASN A 273 -2.12 4.14 -20.75
N PHE A 274 -1.34 3.26 -21.36
CA PHE A 274 -0.04 2.80 -20.91
C PHE A 274 0.99 3.03 -22.00
N LEU A 275 2.14 3.57 -21.65
CA LEU A 275 3.21 3.77 -22.61
C LEU A 275 3.76 2.41 -23.04
N GLY A 276 3.50 2.03 -24.30
CA GLY A 276 4.13 0.89 -24.95
C GLY A 276 5.65 1.00 -24.86
N ALA A 277 6.35 -0.14 -24.84
CA ALA A 277 7.80 -0.10 -24.98
C ALA A 277 8.10 0.22 -26.44
N PRO A 278 9.13 1.03 -26.73
CA PRO A 278 9.56 1.22 -28.11
C PRO A 278 9.74 -0.17 -28.74
N SER A 279 9.10 -0.36 -29.90
CA SER A 279 9.08 -1.63 -30.61
C SER A 279 10.52 -2.01 -30.94
N THR A 280 11.07 -2.96 -30.19
CA THR A 280 12.32 -3.60 -30.56
C THR A 280 11.97 -4.72 -31.52
N LYS A 281 12.61 -4.80 -32.68
CA LYS A 281 12.41 -5.88 -33.67
C LYS A 281 12.53 -7.30 -33.08
N LYS A 282 13.10 -7.44 -31.87
CA LYS A 282 13.11 -8.67 -31.08
C LYS A 282 12.01 -8.63 -30.03
N ILE A 283 11.00 -9.49 -30.20
CA ILE A 283 10.04 -9.79 -29.13
C ILE A 283 10.82 -10.44 -27.99
N SER A 284 10.91 -9.73 -26.86
CA SER A 284 11.59 -10.28 -25.68
C SER A 284 10.79 -11.48 -25.13
N LYS A 285 11.51 -12.45 -24.56
CA LYS A 285 10.94 -13.53 -23.72
C LYS A 285 10.55 -13.01 -22.32
N SER A 286 10.49 -11.70 -22.13
CA SER A 286 10.05 -11.07 -20.89
C SER A 286 8.65 -11.55 -20.50
N GLU A 287 8.45 -11.69 -19.19
CA GLU A 287 7.12 -11.87 -18.64
C GLU A 287 6.27 -10.62 -18.93
N PRO A 288 4.99 -10.79 -19.29
CA PRO A 288 4.11 -9.65 -19.56
C PRO A 288 3.79 -8.90 -18.27
N LEU A 289 3.52 -7.60 -18.39
CA LEU A 289 2.76 -6.87 -17.37
C LEU A 289 1.28 -7.22 -17.54
N VAL A 290 0.67 -7.73 -16.48
CA VAL A 290 -0.79 -7.90 -16.40
C VAL A 290 -1.38 -6.68 -15.69
N VAL A 291 -2.32 -6.03 -16.35
CA VAL A 291 -3.10 -4.92 -15.80
C VAL A 291 -4.54 -5.40 -15.65
N ASP A 292 -4.99 -5.55 -14.42
CA ASP A 292 -6.39 -5.82 -14.13
C ASP A 292 -7.16 -4.50 -14.03
N LEU A 293 -8.02 -4.24 -15.02
CA LEU A 293 -8.97 -3.13 -15.05
C LEU A 293 -10.41 -3.67 -14.98
N SER A 294 -10.61 -4.87 -14.46
CA SER A 294 -11.95 -5.46 -14.34
C SER A 294 -12.85 -4.63 -13.43
N ARG A 295 -14.16 -4.68 -13.69
CA ARG A 295 -15.21 -3.98 -12.91
C ARG A 295 -14.94 -2.47 -12.73
N ASN A 296 -14.49 -1.82 -13.80
CA ASN A 296 -14.35 -0.37 -13.90
C ASN A 296 -15.48 0.25 -14.74
N SER A 297 -15.34 1.53 -15.10
CA SER A 297 -16.31 2.29 -15.92
C SER A 297 -15.79 2.57 -17.34
N VAL A 298 -14.92 1.71 -17.88
CA VAL A 298 -14.35 1.89 -19.21
C VAL A 298 -15.41 1.64 -20.27
N THR A 299 -15.63 2.62 -21.16
CA THR A 299 -16.57 2.47 -22.28
C THR A 299 -15.87 2.32 -23.63
N GLU A 300 -14.65 2.85 -23.76
CA GLU A 300 -13.92 2.95 -25.03
C GLU A 300 -12.54 2.31 -24.92
N ILE A 301 -12.16 1.54 -25.94
CA ILE A 301 -10.84 0.93 -26.03
C ILE A 301 -9.86 1.91 -26.71
N PRO A 302 -8.64 2.09 -26.18
CA PRO A 302 -7.62 2.91 -26.83
C PRO A 302 -7.32 2.47 -28.27
N VAL A 303 -7.11 3.45 -29.15
CA VAL A 303 -6.88 3.22 -30.59
C VAL A 303 -5.58 2.44 -30.84
N ASP A 304 -4.60 2.63 -29.96
CA ASP A 304 -3.24 2.09 -29.93
C ASP A 304 -3.10 0.76 -29.15
N MET A 305 -4.22 0.14 -28.74
CA MET A 305 -4.21 -1.11 -27.95
C MET A 305 -3.40 -2.26 -28.59
N GLN A 306 -3.20 -2.25 -29.91
CA GLN A 306 -2.37 -3.26 -30.58
C GLN A 306 -0.89 -3.17 -30.17
N ASP A 307 -0.41 -1.96 -29.86
CA ASP A 307 0.99 -1.69 -29.56
C ASP A 307 1.39 -2.28 -28.20
N TYR A 308 0.41 -2.53 -27.34
CA TYR A 308 0.60 -3.11 -26.02
C TYR A 308 1.18 -4.52 -26.09
N PHE A 309 0.91 -5.26 -27.17
CA PHE A 309 1.46 -6.60 -27.36
C PHE A 309 2.81 -6.63 -28.10
N THR A 310 3.18 -5.55 -28.79
CA THR A 310 4.38 -5.48 -29.65
C THR A 310 5.62 -4.93 -28.96
N GLY A 311 5.48 -4.31 -27.78
CA GLY A 311 6.60 -3.77 -27.02
C GLY A 311 7.57 -4.84 -26.50
N SER A 312 8.74 -4.38 -26.01
CA SER A 312 9.74 -5.24 -25.35
C SER A 312 9.21 -5.92 -24.07
N VAL A 313 8.16 -5.40 -23.46
CA VAL A 313 7.37 -6.06 -22.42
C VAL A 313 5.91 -6.00 -22.85
N PRO A 314 5.28 -7.13 -23.21
CA PRO A 314 3.86 -7.15 -23.55
C PRO A 314 3.01 -6.72 -22.35
N ILE A 315 1.96 -5.93 -22.61
CA ILE A 315 0.96 -5.53 -21.62
C ILE A 315 -0.32 -6.33 -21.93
N ILE A 316 -0.80 -7.06 -20.93
CA ILE A 316 -2.05 -7.84 -20.96
C ILE A 316 -3.08 -7.08 -20.12
N VAL A 317 -4.20 -6.70 -20.71
CA VAL A 317 -5.23 -5.89 -20.03
C VAL A 317 -6.53 -6.68 -19.90
N ASP A 318 -6.97 -6.91 -18.66
CA ASP A 318 -8.29 -7.46 -18.36
C ASP A 318 -9.32 -6.33 -18.24
N LEU A 319 -10.37 -6.39 -19.06
CA LEU A 319 -11.48 -5.43 -19.08
C LEU A 319 -12.81 -6.08 -18.69
N THR A 320 -12.79 -7.26 -18.06
CA THR A 320 -13.97 -8.00 -17.66
C THR A 320 -14.89 -7.13 -16.78
N GLY A 321 -16.19 -7.12 -17.10
CA GLY A 321 -17.18 -6.35 -16.33
C GLY A 321 -17.25 -4.86 -16.63
N ASN A 322 -16.54 -4.34 -17.64
CA ASN A 322 -16.67 -2.94 -18.07
C ASN A 322 -17.83 -2.72 -19.07
N PRO A 323 -18.45 -1.52 -19.10
CA PRO A 323 -19.51 -1.15 -20.06
C PRO A 323 -18.97 -0.80 -21.46
N LEU A 324 -18.21 -1.71 -22.07
CA LEU A 324 -17.53 -1.49 -23.36
C LEU A 324 -18.52 -1.28 -24.51
N ARG A 325 -18.24 -0.36 -25.43
CA ARG A 325 -19.04 -0.14 -26.65
C ARG A 325 -18.64 -1.14 -27.75
N CYS A 326 -19.62 -1.73 -28.44
CA CYS A 326 -19.37 -2.59 -29.61
C CYS A 326 -19.06 -1.76 -30.88
N ASP A 327 -17.90 -1.14 -30.94
CA ASP A 327 -17.44 -0.34 -32.08
C ASP A 327 -16.26 -0.99 -32.84
N CYS A 328 -15.59 -0.21 -33.70
CA CYS A 328 -14.42 -0.70 -34.43
C CYS A 328 -13.17 -0.85 -33.56
N ASN A 329 -13.08 -0.15 -32.43
CA ASN A 329 -11.99 -0.34 -31.47
C ASN A 329 -12.17 -1.64 -30.70
N PHE A 330 -13.40 -2.07 -30.43
CA PHE A 330 -13.65 -3.40 -29.87
C PHE A 330 -13.23 -4.54 -30.81
N LEU A 331 -13.32 -4.35 -32.14
CA LEU A 331 -12.77 -5.31 -33.11
C LEU A 331 -11.24 -5.41 -33.01
N ARG A 332 -10.56 -4.28 -32.79
CA ARG A 332 -9.10 -4.27 -32.53
C ARG A 332 -8.78 -4.97 -31.23
N TYR A 333 -9.56 -4.72 -30.17
CA TYR A 333 -9.41 -5.41 -28.90
C TYR A 333 -9.52 -6.94 -29.09
N LYS A 334 -10.48 -7.41 -29.87
CA LYS A 334 -10.61 -8.84 -30.22
C LYS A 334 -9.34 -9.39 -30.85
N HIS A 335 -8.79 -8.72 -31.86
CA HIS A 335 -7.54 -9.16 -32.49
C HIS A 335 -6.35 -9.17 -31.52
N TYR A 336 -6.29 -8.18 -30.63
CA TYR A 336 -5.30 -8.11 -29.56
C TYR A 336 -5.44 -9.32 -28.61
N VAL A 337 -6.65 -9.60 -28.10
CA VAL A 337 -6.91 -10.74 -27.20
C VAL A 337 -6.56 -12.06 -27.89
N MET A 338 -6.90 -12.24 -29.17
CA MET A 338 -6.52 -13.45 -29.91
C MET A 338 -4.99 -13.66 -29.96
N LYS A 339 -4.20 -12.58 -30.12
CA LYS A 339 -2.74 -12.66 -30.07
C LYS A 339 -2.25 -13.04 -28.66
N VAL A 340 -2.86 -12.45 -27.62
CA VAL A 340 -2.59 -12.79 -26.22
C VAL A 340 -2.85 -14.28 -25.97
N LEU A 341 -4.05 -14.78 -26.31
CA LEU A 341 -4.44 -16.17 -26.08
C LEU A 341 -3.58 -17.17 -26.85
N LYS A 342 -3.11 -16.81 -28.05
CA LYS A 342 -2.18 -17.64 -28.83
C LYS A 342 -0.84 -17.85 -28.10
N ARG A 343 -0.36 -16.84 -27.37
CA ARG A 343 0.94 -16.87 -26.68
C ARG A 343 0.83 -17.27 -25.20
N PHE A 344 -0.23 -16.85 -24.53
CA PHE A 344 -0.44 -16.95 -23.09
C PHE A 344 -1.81 -17.57 -22.80
N LYS A 345 -1.90 -18.89 -22.97
CA LYS A 345 -3.16 -19.65 -22.85
C LYS A 345 -3.83 -19.51 -21.48
N GLN A 346 -3.06 -19.22 -20.43
CA GLN A 346 -3.58 -19.05 -19.08
C GLN A 346 -4.56 -17.87 -18.91
N TYR A 347 -4.64 -16.96 -19.89
CA TYR A 347 -5.59 -15.84 -19.89
C TYR A 347 -6.84 -16.11 -20.74
N GLU A 348 -7.23 -17.37 -20.91
CA GLU A 348 -8.43 -17.78 -21.66
C GLU A 348 -9.71 -17.07 -21.21
N ASN A 349 -9.75 -16.62 -19.95
CA ASN A 349 -10.85 -15.87 -19.39
C ASN A 349 -11.13 -14.55 -20.14
N LEU A 350 -10.13 -13.96 -20.81
CA LEU A 350 -10.30 -12.74 -21.62
C LEU A 350 -11.25 -12.94 -22.81
N SER A 351 -11.51 -14.19 -23.23
CA SER A 351 -12.46 -14.49 -24.30
C SER A 351 -13.93 -14.23 -23.91
N TRP A 352 -14.23 -14.17 -22.61
CA TRP A 352 -15.57 -13.94 -22.07
C TRP A 352 -15.96 -12.47 -21.96
N ILE A 353 -15.04 -11.55 -22.27
CA ILE A 353 -15.31 -10.11 -22.21
C ILE A 353 -16.47 -9.76 -23.16
N THR A 354 -17.37 -8.89 -22.69
CA THR A 354 -18.55 -8.47 -23.46
C THR A 354 -18.49 -7.00 -23.80
N CYS A 355 -19.06 -6.62 -24.95
CA CYS A 355 -19.43 -5.24 -25.25
C CYS A 355 -20.95 -5.09 -25.29
N TYR A 356 -21.45 -3.85 -25.17
CA TYR A 356 -22.84 -3.49 -25.37
C TYR A 356 -23.04 -2.87 -26.77
N SER A 357 -23.98 -3.43 -27.53
CA SER A 357 -24.38 -2.92 -28.83
C SER A 357 -25.64 -2.07 -28.68
N ALA A 358 -25.52 -0.76 -28.92
CA ALA A 358 -26.68 0.14 -28.87
C ALA A 358 -27.72 -0.20 -29.96
N ILE A 359 -27.27 -0.68 -31.12
CA ILE A 359 -28.16 -1.05 -32.24
C ILE A 359 -28.98 -2.31 -31.91
N MET A 360 -28.35 -3.30 -31.26
CA MET A 360 -29.00 -4.57 -30.93
C MET A 360 -29.58 -4.60 -29.51
N HIS A 361 -29.37 -3.56 -28.70
CA HIS A 361 -29.74 -3.47 -27.29
C HIS A 361 -29.34 -4.70 -26.44
N GLN A 362 -28.18 -5.31 -26.74
CA GLN A 362 -27.72 -6.54 -26.07
C GLN A 362 -26.20 -6.55 -25.84
N LYS A 363 -25.77 -7.41 -24.91
CA LYS A 363 -24.36 -7.72 -24.68
C LYS A 363 -23.87 -8.78 -25.69
N ILE A 364 -22.72 -8.55 -26.30
CA ILE A 364 -22.08 -9.46 -27.25
C ILE A 364 -20.73 -9.88 -26.69
N GLN A 365 -20.50 -11.19 -26.54
CA GLN A 365 -19.21 -11.74 -26.15
C GLN A 365 -18.15 -11.54 -27.23
N LEU A 366 -16.91 -11.29 -26.83
CA LEU A 366 -15.76 -11.03 -27.71
C LEU A 366 -15.56 -12.13 -28.76
N ALA A 367 -15.67 -13.40 -28.33
CA ALA A 367 -15.57 -14.56 -29.22
C ALA A 367 -16.58 -14.48 -30.39
N ASN A 368 -17.79 -13.99 -30.13
CA ASN A 368 -18.90 -13.94 -31.08
C ASN A 368 -18.98 -12.64 -31.89
N TYR A 369 -18.25 -11.59 -31.48
CA TYR A 369 -18.31 -10.29 -32.14
C TYR A 369 -17.78 -10.35 -33.60
N ARG A 370 -18.61 -9.89 -34.55
CA ARG A 370 -18.27 -9.73 -35.98
C ARG A 370 -18.72 -8.34 -36.41
N ASN A 371 -17.83 -7.54 -37.00
CA ASN A 371 -18.19 -6.24 -37.57
C ASN A 371 -17.56 -6.07 -38.95
N ASN A 372 -18.38 -6.28 -39.99
CA ASN A 372 -17.93 -6.24 -41.38
C ASN A 372 -17.76 -4.80 -41.91
N ASN A 373 -18.27 -3.80 -41.19
CA ASN A 373 -18.26 -2.40 -41.64
C ASN A 373 -17.00 -1.63 -41.22
N CYS A 374 -16.19 -2.17 -40.31
CA CYS A 374 -14.97 -1.52 -39.82
C CYS A 374 -13.80 -1.53 -40.81
N PHE A 375 -13.90 -2.29 -41.91
CA PHE A 375 -12.84 -2.44 -42.90
C PHE A 375 -12.90 -1.43 -44.06
N LYS A 376 -13.86 -0.50 -44.06
CA LYS A 376 -14.08 0.44 -45.18
C LYS A 376 -13.38 1.79 -45.05
N THR A 377 -12.60 2.04 -44.00
CA THR A 377 -12.08 3.38 -43.67
C THR A 377 -10.59 3.40 -43.30
N TYR A 378 -9.77 2.50 -43.85
CA TYR A 378 -8.31 2.53 -43.70
C TYR A 378 -7.62 2.49 -45.06
#